data_AF-A0A932CPS9-F1
#
_entry.id   AF-A0A932CPS9-F1
#
_cell.length_a   1.000
_cell.length_b   1.000
_cell.length_c   1.000
_cell.angle_alpha   90.00
_cell.angle_beta   90.00
_cell.angle_gamma   90.00
#
_symmetry.space_group_name_H-M   'P 1'
#
loop_
_entity.id
_entity.type
_entity.pdbx_description
1 polymer ?
#
loop_
_entity_poly.entity_id
_entity_poly.type
_entity_poly.pdbx_seq_one_letter_code
_entity_poly.pdbx_strand_id
1 'polypeptide(L)'
;MNTTDLERLVRKYYGYVADLEGSGVEVLDLLFVRDKIQSILDQLTPNEALSSSLYERIYELDSLLWEERSTFLLVVGEEELRHARRGQGSPRSHWWWYLDELKASPKPAREQRERLAQAFAAHKE
;
A
#
# COMPACT_ATOMS: atom_id res chain seq x y z
N MET A 1 -9.22 15.96 -9.49
CA MET A 1 -8.29 14.91 -9.97
C MET A 1 -9.10 13.65 -10.08
N ASN A 2 -9.02 12.92 -11.20
CA ASN A 2 -10.05 11.95 -11.56
C ASN A 2 -9.87 10.61 -10.81
N THR A 3 -10.98 10.01 -10.38
CA THR A 3 -11.06 8.70 -9.72
C THR A 3 -10.31 7.59 -10.47
N THR A 4 -10.18 7.74 -11.79
CA THR A 4 -9.41 6.86 -12.69
C THR A 4 -7.91 6.80 -12.35
N ASP A 5 -7.31 7.92 -11.92
CA ASP A 5 -5.90 7.94 -11.50
C ASP A 5 -5.71 7.17 -10.19
N LEU A 6 -6.68 7.29 -9.27
CA LEU A 6 -6.69 6.54 -8.02
C LEU A 6 -6.80 5.03 -8.29
N GLU A 7 -7.73 4.60 -9.14
CA GLU A 7 -7.88 3.18 -9.50
C GLU A 7 -6.60 2.60 -10.10
N ARG A 8 -5.93 3.37 -10.97
CA ARG A 8 -4.65 2.96 -11.57
C ARG A 8 -3.56 2.81 -10.51
N LEU A 9 -3.48 3.74 -9.56
CA LEU A 9 -2.51 3.66 -8.46
C LEU A 9 -2.81 2.51 -7.50
N VAL A 10 -4.08 2.28 -7.17
CA VAL A 10 -4.51 1.13 -6.34
C VAL A 10 -4.16 -0.19 -7.01
N ARG A 11 -4.35 -0.30 -8.34
CA ARG A 11 -3.94 -1.49 -9.08
C ARG A 11 -2.42 -1.67 -9.09
N LYS A 12 -1.66 -0.57 -9.22
CA LYS A 12 -0.19 -0.60 -9.13
C LYS A 12 0.26 -1.04 -7.73
N TYR A 13 -0.40 -0.52 -6.69
CA TYR A 13 -0.15 -0.88 -5.29
C TYR A 13 -0.44 -2.36 -5.03
N TYR A 14 -1.55 -2.90 -5.54
CA TYR A 14 -1.84 -4.33 -5.49
C TYR A 14 -0.74 -5.15 -6.16
N GLY A 15 -0.25 -4.74 -7.33
CA GLY A 15 0.85 -5.44 -8.00
C GLY A 15 2.10 -5.56 -7.12
N TYR A 16 2.50 -4.48 -6.47
CA TYR A 16 3.66 -4.50 -5.56
C TYR A 16 3.43 -5.31 -4.29
N VAL A 17 2.25 -5.20 -3.66
CA VAL A 17 1.96 -5.92 -2.40
C VAL A 17 1.74 -7.42 -2.65
N ALA A 18 1.14 -7.78 -3.79
CA ALA A 18 0.90 -9.18 -4.14
C ALA A 18 2.18 -9.91 -4.58
N ASP A 19 3.16 -9.18 -5.12
CA ASP A 19 4.44 -9.70 -5.63
C ASP A 19 5.61 -8.88 -5.05
N LEU A 20 5.96 -9.21 -3.80
CA LEU A 20 7.11 -8.61 -3.11
C LEU A 20 8.44 -9.28 -3.49
N GLU A 21 8.47 -10.10 -4.54
CA GLU A 21 9.65 -10.82 -5.04
C GLU A 21 10.55 -9.96 -5.96
N GLY A 22 10.24 -8.67 -6.10
CA GLY A 22 11.00 -7.70 -6.88
C GLY A 22 12.29 -7.19 -6.20
N SER A 23 13.00 -6.28 -6.87
CA SER A 23 14.17 -5.64 -6.26
C SER A 23 13.76 -4.75 -5.07
N GLY A 24 14.60 -4.64 -4.04
CA GLY A 24 14.35 -3.76 -2.89
C GLY A 24 13.98 -2.31 -3.28
N VAL A 25 14.49 -1.83 -4.42
CA VAL A 25 14.15 -0.52 -5.00
C VAL A 25 12.73 -0.47 -5.55
N GLU A 26 12.28 -1.51 -6.26
CA GLU A 26 10.91 -1.60 -6.78
C GLU A 26 9.89 -1.75 -5.66
N VAL A 27 10.24 -2.55 -4.65
CA VAL A 27 9.43 -2.71 -3.45
C VAL A 27 9.37 -1.37 -2.70
N LEU A 28 10.45 -0.60 -2.62
CA LEU A 28 10.41 0.75 -2.04
C LEU A 28 9.45 1.69 -2.80
N ASP A 29 9.34 1.57 -4.14
CA ASP A 29 8.42 2.37 -4.98
C ASP A 29 6.95 2.22 -4.52
N LEU A 30 6.59 1.09 -3.89
CA LEU A 30 5.25 0.88 -3.35
C LEU A 30 4.86 1.92 -2.30
N LEU A 31 5.82 2.38 -1.47
CA LEU A 31 5.57 3.39 -0.45
C LEU A 31 5.26 4.75 -1.07
N PHE A 32 5.91 5.08 -2.19
CA PHE A 32 5.64 6.29 -2.96
C PHE A 32 4.29 6.21 -3.66
N VAL A 33 3.90 5.03 -4.15
CA VAL A 33 2.56 4.82 -4.69
C VAL A 33 1.51 5.03 -3.61
N ARG A 34 1.72 4.51 -2.40
CA ARG A 34 0.79 4.70 -1.28
C ARG A 34 0.67 6.17 -0.86
N ASP A 35 1.78 6.90 -0.90
CA ASP A 35 1.83 8.34 -0.67
C ASP A 35 0.98 9.12 -1.69
N LYS A 36 1.11 8.77 -2.97
CA LYS A 36 0.27 9.34 -4.05
C LYS A 36 -1.21 9.02 -3.87
N ILE A 37 -1.54 7.78 -3.49
CA ILE A 37 -2.92 7.39 -3.15
C ILE A 37 -3.42 8.27 -2.02
N GLN A 38 -2.65 8.44 -0.94
CA GLN A 38 -3.05 9.27 0.19
C GLN A 38 -3.23 10.73 -0.20
N SER A 39 -2.34 11.28 -1.02
CA SER A 39 -2.46 12.66 -1.52
C SER A 39 -3.73 12.87 -2.35
N ILE A 40 -4.13 11.88 -3.15
CA ILE A 40 -5.40 11.93 -3.88
C ILE A 40 -6.57 11.84 -2.91
N LEU A 41 -6.52 10.93 -1.93
CA LEU A 41 -7.56 10.80 -0.90
C LEU A 41 -7.75 12.10 -0.09
N ASP A 42 -6.66 12.79 0.24
CA ASP A 42 -6.70 14.06 0.99
C ASP A 42 -7.26 15.22 0.14
N GLN A 43 -6.99 15.20 -1.17
CA GLN A 43 -7.51 16.18 -2.12
C GLN A 43 -8.97 15.93 -2.50
N LEU A 44 -9.47 14.70 -2.35
CA LEU A 44 -10.86 14.38 -2.62
C LEU A 44 -11.74 15.06 -1.56
N THR A 45 -12.57 15.98 -2.02
CA THR A 45 -13.52 16.66 -1.15
C THR A 45 -14.57 15.67 -0.64
N PRO A 46 -15.20 15.89 0.54
CA PRO A 46 -16.25 15.01 1.06
C PRO A 46 -17.48 14.88 0.14
N ASN A 47 -17.58 15.71 -0.90
CA ASN A 47 -18.65 15.69 -1.89
C ASN A 47 -18.31 14.85 -3.14
N GLU A 48 -17.03 14.49 -3.34
CA GLU A 48 -16.63 13.47 -4.31
C GLU A 48 -16.81 12.11 -3.63
N ALA A 49 -17.96 11.48 -3.88
CA ALA A 49 -18.25 10.15 -3.38
C ALA A 49 -17.25 9.14 -3.98
N LEU A 50 -16.16 8.89 -3.26
CA LEU A 50 -15.35 7.70 -3.47
C LEU A 50 -16.26 6.48 -3.36
N SER A 51 -16.16 5.58 -4.32
CA SER A 51 -16.83 4.29 -4.19
C SER A 51 -16.30 3.61 -2.93
N SER A 52 -17.20 3.21 -2.02
CA SER A 52 -16.83 2.51 -0.78
C SER A 52 -15.91 1.30 -1.06
N SER A 53 -16.14 0.64 -2.19
CA SER A 53 -15.31 -0.47 -2.70
C SER A 53 -13.83 -0.12 -2.92
N LEU A 54 -13.52 1.12 -3.34
CA LEU A 54 -12.17 1.60 -3.56
C LEU A 54 -11.45 1.82 -2.22
N TYR A 55 -12.19 2.38 -1.26
CA TYR A 55 -11.68 2.59 0.09
C TYR A 55 -11.39 1.26 0.80
N GLU A 56 -12.31 0.29 0.68
CA GLU A 56 -12.13 -1.07 1.19
C GLU A 56 -10.89 -1.72 0.57
N ARG A 57 -10.70 -1.64 -0.75
CA ARG A 57 -9.50 -2.18 -1.42
C ARG A 57 -8.21 -1.57 -0.90
N ILE A 58 -8.15 -0.25 -0.70
CA ILE A 58 -6.96 0.41 -0.15
C ILE A 58 -6.68 -0.09 1.27
N TYR A 59 -7.72 -0.20 2.10
CA TYR A 59 -7.60 -0.69 3.46
C TYR A 59 -7.14 -2.16 3.53
N GLU A 60 -7.65 -3.02 2.65
CA GLU A 60 -7.20 -4.41 2.56
C GLU A 60 -5.74 -4.50 2.10
N LEU A 61 -5.33 -3.69 1.13
CA LEU A 61 -3.94 -3.61 0.69
C LEU A 61 -2.99 -3.13 1.78
N ASP A 62 -3.41 -2.13 2.55
CA ASP A 62 -2.67 -1.65 3.72
C ASP A 62 -2.52 -2.72 4.79
N SER A 63 -3.58 -3.49 5.03
CA SER A 63 -3.52 -4.65 5.93
C SER A 63 -2.52 -5.68 5.42
N LEU A 64 -2.55 -6.02 4.14
CA LEU A 64 -1.57 -6.95 3.56
C LEU A 64 -0.13 -6.43 3.66
N LEU A 65 0.13 -5.16 3.35
CA LEU A 65 1.46 -4.57 3.48
C LEU A 65 1.95 -4.65 4.93
N TRP A 66 1.06 -4.40 5.88
CA TRP A 66 1.36 -4.50 7.30
C TRP A 66 1.76 -5.92 7.72
N GLU A 67 1.08 -6.92 7.19
CA GLU A 67 1.36 -8.32 7.50
C GLU A 67 2.63 -8.81 6.81
N GLU A 68 2.83 -8.43 5.55
CA GLU A 68 4.03 -8.70 4.76
C GLU A 68 5.20 -7.78 5.11
N ARG A 69 5.08 -6.94 6.15
CA ARG A 69 6.14 -5.99 6.54
C ARG A 69 7.48 -6.69 6.78
N SER A 70 7.47 -7.92 7.28
CA SER A 70 8.69 -8.69 7.53
C SER A 70 9.37 -9.05 6.21
N THR A 71 8.60 -9.51 5.23
CA THR A 71 9.06 -9.78 3.86
C THR A 71 9.57 -8.49 3.21
N PHE A 72 8.80 -7.40 3.33
CA PHE A 72 9.16 -6.08 2.82
C PHE A 72 10.51 -5.61 3.38
N LEU A 73 10.69 -5.65 4.71
CA LEU A 73 11.93 -5.25 5.38
C LEU A 73 13.10 -6.16 5.02
N LEU A 74 12.85 -7.43 4.73
CA LEU A 74 13.87 -8.38 4.28
C LEU A 74 14.34 -8.08 2.84
N VAL A 75 13.43 -7.66 1.97
CA VAL A 75 13.72 -7.36 0.56
C VAL A 75 14.32 -5.96 0.37
N VAL A 76 13.75 -4.95 1.04
CA VAL A 76 14.21 -3.55 0.98
C VAL A 76 15.44 -3.34 1.86
N GLY A 77 15.43 -3.93 3.06
CA GLY A 77 16.39 -3.61 4.12
C GLY A 77 15.94 -2.43 4.97
N GLU A 78 16.11 -2.55 6.28
CA GLU A 78 15.78 -1.46 7.23
C GLU A 78 16.58 -0.18 6.96
N GLU A 79 17.85 -0.30 6.56
CA GLU A 79 18.71 0.85 6.29
C GLU A 79 18.21 1.64 5.07
N GLU A 80 17.89 0.95 3.98
CA GLU A 80 17.35 1.57 2.77
C GLU A 80 16.00 2.25 3.05
N LEU A 81 15.13 1.62 3.84
CA LEU A 81 13.88 2.22 4.28
C LEU A 81 14.13 3.52 5.08
N ARG A 82 15.07 3.51 6.03
CA ARG A 82 15.43 4.71 6.81
C ARG A 82 16.08 5.80 5.94
N HIS A 83 16.86 5.43 4.94
CA HIS A 83 17.45 6.36 3.97
C HIS A 83 16.37 7.01 3.11
N ALA A 84 15.48 6.20 2.54
CA ALA A 84 14.35 6.66 1.75
C ALA A 84 13.40 7.56 2.56
N ARG A 85 13.05 7.17 3.79
CA ARG A 85 12.24 8.00 4.71
C ARG A 85 12.87 9.37 4.97
N ARG A 86 14.19 9.42 5.16
CA ARG A 86 14.93 10.68 5.37
C ARG A 86 14.97 11.54 4.11
N GLY A 87 15.14 10.92 2.94
CA GLY A 87 15.12 11.61 1.65
C GLY A 87 13.74 12.17 1.30
N GLN A 88 12.68 11.41 1.58
CA GLN A 88 11.29 11.80 1.33
C GLN A 88 10.77 12.84 2.33
N GLY A 89 11.29 12.83 3.57
CA GLY A 89 10.79 13.69 4.64
C GLY A 89 9.37 13.34 5.09
N SER A 90 8.99 12.05 4.98
CA SER A 90 7.61 11.61 5.17
C SER A 90 7.08 11.91 6.58
N PRO A 91 5.88 12.52 6.70
CA PRO A 91 5.27 12.82 7.98
C PRO A 91 4.94 11.53 8.75
N ARG A 92 4.86 11.63 10.09
CA ARG A 92 4.48 10.49 10.95
C ARG A 92 3.09 9.92 10.65
N SER A 93 2.22 10.69 9.99
CA SER A 93 0.92 10.24 9.53
C SER A 93 1.01 9.11 8.48
N HIS A 94 2.16 8.97 7.81
CA HIS A 94 2.40 7.92 6.81
C HIS A 94 3.06 6.71 7.47
N TRP A 95 2.27 5.96 8.24
CA TRP A 95 2.74 4.82 9.03
C TRP A 95 3.51 3.76 8.22
N TRP A 96 3.24 3.64 6.91
CA TRP A 96 3.94 2.72 6.00
C TRP A 96 5.43 3.04 5.81
N TRP A 97 5.89 4.25 6.14
CA TRP A 97 7.32 4.58 6.18
C TRP A 97 8.02 4.14 7.47
N TYR A 98 7.25 3.69 8.45
CA TYR A 98 7.71 3.32 9.78
C TYR A 98 7.52 1.82 10.05
N LEU A 99 7.43 1.00 8.99
CA LEU A 99 7.27 -0.46 9.09
C LEU A 99 8.34 -1.13 9.97
N ASP A 100 9.55 -0.58 10.02
CA ASP A 100 10.64 -1.05 10.89
C ASP A 100 10.37 -0.80 12.38
N GLU A 101 9.58 0.22 12.72
CA GLU A 101 9.26 0.59 14.09
C GLU A 101 7.94 -0.03 14.60
N LEU A 102 7.19 -0.71 13.71
CA LEU A 102 5.87 -1.26 14.01
C LEU A 102 5.96 -2.65 14.66
N LYS A 103 5.80 -2.70 15.99
CA LYS A 103 6.09 -3.88 16.83
C LYS A 103 5.00 -4.96 16.95
N ALA A 104 3.77 -4.76 16.46
CA ALA A 104 2.67 -5.72 16.66
C ALA A 104 1.85 -5.95 15.38
N SER A 105 1.38 -7.17 15.12
CA SER A 105 0.41 -7.45 14.04
C SER A 105 -0.90 -7.98 14.62
N PRO A 106 -2.08 -7.45 14.20
CA PRO A 106 -3.34 -8.13 14.46
C PRO A 106 -3.69 -9.10 13.32
N LYS A 107 -3.51 -10.42 13.57
CA LYS A 107 -4.13 -11.59 12.86
C LYS A 107 -3.63 -11.93 11.43
N PRO A 108 -4.03 -13.09 10.82
CA PRO A 108 -3.26 -13.78 9.76
C PRO A 108 -3.70 -13.55 8.29
N ALA A 109 -2.69 -13.31 7.44
CA ALA A 109 -2.72 -12.70 6.11
C ALA A 109 -3.30 -13.51 4.98
N ARG A 110 -3.36 -14.83 5.16
CA ARG A 110 -3.63 -15.74 4.05
C ARG A 110 -5.05 -15.59 3.53
N GLU A 111 -6.03 -15.46 4.43
CA GLU A 111 -7.43 -15.28 4.05
C GLU A 111 -7.70 -13.93 3.38
N GLN A 112 -7.00 -12.86 3.79
CA GLN A 112 -7.13 -11.53 3.16
C GLN A 112 -6.53 -11.51 1.76
N ARG A 113 -5.38 -12.18 1.54
CA ARG A 113 -4.74 -12.26 0.22
C ARG A 113 -5.62 -13.01 -0.79
N GLU A 114 -6.24 -14.10 -0.37
CA GLU A 114 -7.17 -14.88 -1.22
C GLU A 114 -8.44 -14.08 -1.57
N ARG A 115 -8.99 -13.31 -0.62
CA ARG A 115 -10.14 -12.42 -0.87
C ARG A 115 -9.82 -11.30 -1.86
N LEU A 116 -8.66 -10.66 -1.71
CA LEU A 116 -8.21 -9.61 -2.63
C LEU A 116 -7.98 -10.15 -4.04
N ALA A 117 -7.33 -11.32 -4.17
CA ALA A 117 -7.13 -11.96 -5.47
C ALA A 117 -8.47 -12.24 -6.17
N GLN A 118 -9.49 -12.70 -5.43
CA GLN A 118 -10.84 -12.89 -5.96
C GLN A 118 -11.52 -11.57 -6.32
N ALA A 119 -11.41 -10.53 -5.49
CA ALA A 119 -12.02 -9.22 -5.72
C ALA A 119 -11.42 -8.45 -6.91
N PHE A 120 -10.13 -8.66 -7.19
CA PHE A 120 -9.46 -8.09 -8.37
C PHE A 120 -9.64 -8.96 -9.63
N ALA A 121 -9.80 -10.28 -9.49
CA ALA A 121 -10.11 -11.18 -10.60
C ALA A 121 -11.56 -10.99 -11.12
N ALA A 122 -12.52 -10.77 -10.22
CA ALA A 122 -13.94 -10.59 -10.56
C ALA A 122 -14.27 -9.30 -11.33
N HIS A 123 -13.33 -8.37 -11.44
CA HIS A 123 -13.50 -7.11 -12.19
C HIS A 123 -12.98 -7.19 -13.64
N LYS A 124 -12.67 -8.39 -14.13
CA LYS A 124 -12.14 -8.64 -15.49
C LYS A 124 -13.15 -9.28 -16.45
N GLU A 125 -14.42 -9.44 -16.06
CA GLU A 125 -15.50 -9.99 -16.89
C GLU A 125 -16.44 -8.91 -17.43
#